data_AF-A0A7K1BBC9-F1
#
_entry.id   AF-A0A7K1BBC9-F1
#
_cell.length_a   1.000
_cell.length_b   1.000
_cell.length_c   1.000
_cell.angle_alpha   90.00
_cell.angle_beta   90.00
_cell.angle_gamma   90.00
#
_symmetry.space_group_name_H-M   'P 1'
#
loop_
_entity.id
_entity.type
_entity.pdbx_description
1 polymer ?
#
loop_
_entity_poly.entity_id
_entity_poly.type
_entity_poly.pdbx_seq_one_letter_code
_entity_poly.pdbx_strand_id
1 'polypeptide(L)'
;MGRGDHRSYGLGRRTWRRSRMSIRNARLARPRRSQETSTMYPNTSRTRVRIAAASIVAASVLAACGSSDSEEADGAPAAVSATTEAMADDMADDEMADDMADDDMADDMADDDMADPTATTEAMADDEMADDEMADDEMADDMADDMADEVALAEWQTITLTDVDGVSFTLADFRGTPVFVETFATWCPKCKDQLEATNAAAEQVGDQAVFIAVSVETGLSNGDVADYAAANGFDAVRFAVLTPEALAAFVDGLGQSAANPPSTPKVVIDAMGAAGELSTGFESAEDIVAKVTGQV
;
A
#
# COMPACT_ATOMS: atom_id res chain seq x y z
N MET A 1 -6.06 -81.60 39.26
CA MET A 1 -6.91 -80.50 39.76
C MET A 1 -6.39 -79.18 39.22
N GLY A 2 -7.27 -78.33 38.69
CA GLY A 2 -7.01 -76.89 38.50
C GLY A 2 -6.40 -76.45 37.17
N ARG A 3 -7.17 -76.46 36.06
CA ARG A 3 -6.90 -75.59 34.90
C ARG A 3 -7.70 -74.31 35.10
N GLY A 4 -7.01 -73.17 35.19
CA GLY A 4 -7.61 -71.85 35.38
C GLY A 4 -8.13 -71.30 34.06
N ASP A 5 -9.43 -71.02 34.03
CA ASP A 5 -10.15 -70.42 32.92
C ASP A 5 -9.77 -68.95 32.70
N HIS A 6 -9.41 -68.62 31.46
CA HIS A 6 -9.38 -67.26 30.94
C HIS A 6 -10.82 -66.75 30.77
N ARG A 7 -11.21 -65.72 31.54
CA ARG A 7 -12.46 -64.98 31.33
C ARG A 7 -12.22 -63.77 30.43
N SER A 8 -12.64 -63.91 29.19
CA SER A 8 -12.85 -62.82 28.24
C SER A 8 -14.07 -61.99 28.66
N TYR A 9 -13.89 -60.70 28.95
CA TYR A 9 -15.00 -59.75 29.10
C TYR A 9 -15.18 -58.97 27.80
N GLY A 10 -16.30 -59.24 27.12
CA GLY A 10 -16.73 -58.50 25.93
C GLY A 10 -17.26 -57.12 26.30
N LEU A 11 -16.63 -56.08 25.75
CA LEU A 11 -17.16 -54.72 25.79
C LEU A 11 -18.24 -54.56 24.72
N GLY A 12 -19.48 -54.47 25.20
CA GLY A 12 -20.67 -54.26 24.40
C GLY A 12 -20.68 -52.89 23.72
N ARG A 13 -20.92 -52.90 22.41
CA ARG A 13 -21.15 -51.72 21.57
C ARG A 13 -22.44 -51.02 22.03
N ARG A 14 -22.32 -49.80 22.58
CA ARG A 14 -23.48 -48.95 22.89
C ARG A 14 -23.91 -48.20 21.63
N THR A 15 -24.97 -48.69 21.00
CA THR A 15 -25.68 -48.00 19.92
C THR A 15 -26.49 -46.85 20.50
N TRP A 16 -26.10 -45.60 20.22
CA TRP A 16 -26.96 -44.44 20.51
C TRP A 16 -28.01 -44.30 19.41
N ARG A 17 -29.27 -44.58 19.77
CA ARG A 17 -30.45 -44.32 18.94
C ARG A 17 -30.79 -42.84 18.98
N ARG A 18 -31.09 -42.33 17.78
CA ARG A 18 -31.55 -40.98 17.44
C ARG A 18 -32.81 -40.54 18.21
N SER A 19 -32.80 -39.30 18.70
CA SER A 19 -34.02 -38.49 18.86
C SER A 19 -33.95 -37.30 17.92
N ARG A 20 -34.73 -37.37 16.84
CA ARG A 20 -35.01 -36.24 15.94
C ARG A 20 -36.03 -35.34 16.64
N MET A 21 -35.63 -34.15 17.10
CA MET A 21 -36.55 -33.13 17.59
C MET A 21 -37.15 -32.41 16.37
N SER A 22 -38.45 -32.61 16.15
CA SER A 22 -39.25 -32.02 15.09
C SER A 22 -39.65 -30.58 15.46
N ILE A 23 -39.04 -29.57 14.85
CA ILE A 23 -39.52 -28.18 14.95
C ILE A 23 -40.65 -28.00 13.93
N ARG A 24 -41.90 -28.03 14.42
CA ARG A 24 -43.10 -27.65 13.66
C ARG A 24 -43.55 -26.25 14.05
N ASN A 25 -43.64 -25.40 13.03
CA ASN A 25 -44.43 -24.17 12.87
C ASN A 25 -45.28 -23.68 14.06
N ALA A 26 -44.96 -22.47 14.53
CA ALA A 26 -45.91 -21.62 15.26
C ALA A 26 -46.14 -20.32 14.45
N ARG A 27 -47.27 -20.27 13.74
CA ARG A 27 -47.91 -19.04 13.23
C ARG A 27 -48.92 -18.55 14.25
N LEU A 28 -48.70 -17.40 14.87
CA LEU A 28 -49.70 -16.54 15.53
C LEU A 28 -49.04 -15.16 15.66
N ALA A 29 -49.65 -13.98 15.55
CA ALA A 29 -50.84 -13.44 14.90
C ALA A 29 -50.60 -11.90 14.93
N ARG A 30 -50.85 -11.18 13.83
CA ARG A 30 -50.66 -9.72 13.76
C ARG A 30 -51.79 -8.98 14.52
N PRO A 31 -51.49 -7.95 15.34
CA PRO A 31 -52.51 -7.00 15.76
C PRO A 31 -52.71 -5.88 14.71
N ARG A 32 -53.97 -5.45 14.59
CA ARG A 32 -54.49 -4.48 13.63
C ARG A 32 -54.06 -3.04 13.92
N ARG A 33 -53.86 -2.33 12.82
CA ARG A 33 -53.77 -0.88 12.58
C ARG A 33 -54.85 -0.05 13.31
N SER A 34 -54.43 0.99 14.03
CA SER A 34 -55.21 2.22 14.25
C SER A 34 -54.53 3.36 13.51
N GLN A 35 -55.33 4.17 12.81
CA GLN A 35 -54.91 5.36 12.06
C GLN A 35 -54.88 6.60 12.96
N GLU A 36 -54.43 7.72 12.37
CA GLU A 36 -54.42 9.12 12.87
C GLU A 36 -53.08 9.50 13.53
N THR A 37 -52.36 10.56 13.16
CA THR A 37 -52.62 11.73 12.31
C THR A 37 -51.36 12.09 11.50
N SER A 38 -51.58 12.43 10.23
CA SER A 38 -50.61 12.96 9.29
C SER A 38 -50.15 14.37 9.71
N THR A 39 -48.85 14.56 9.95
CA THR A 39 -48.23 15.89 9.84
C THR A 39 -47.25 15.83 8.67
N MET A 40 -47.65 16.57 7.65
CA MET A 40 -47.08 16.70 6.33
C MET A 40 -45.73 17.41 6.39
N TYR A 41 -44.63 16.68 6.17
CA TYR A 41 -43.35 17.27 5.76
C TYR A 41 -43.22 17.10 4.23
N PRO A 42 -42.99 18.18 3.47
CA PRO A 42 -42.90 18.08 2.03
C PRO A 42 -41.58 17.43 1.60
N ASN A 43 -41.73 16.33 0.87
CA ASN A 43 -40.72 15.67 0.05
C ASN A 43 -40.43 16.53 -1.19
N THR A 44 -39.26 17.19 -1.24
CA THR A 44 -38.78 17.91 -2.40
C THR A 44 -38.07 16.97 -3.37
N SER A 45 -38.86 16.25 -4.18
CA SER A 45 -38.35 15.54 -5.35
C SER A 45 -38.62 16.35 -6.64
N ARG A 46 -37.52 16.73 -7.30
CA ARG A 46 -37.33 16.98 -8.74
C ARG A 46 -37.94 18.25 -9.34
N THR A 47 -37.07 19.15 -9.80
CA THR A 47 -37.31 19.89 -11.06
C THR A 47 -36.00 19.98 -11.84
N ARG A 48 -35.91 19.19 -12.92
CA ARG A 48 -34.89 19.34 -13.95
C ARG A 48 -35.17 20.67 -14.67
N VAL A 49 -34.36 21.69 -14.42
CA VAL A 49 -34.40 22.94 -15.19
C VAL A 49 -33.75 22.67 -16.55
N ARG A 50 -34.58 22.61 -17.59
CA ARG A 50 -34.12 22.68 -18.98
C ARG A 50 -33.90 24.16 -19.30
N ILE A 51 -32.65 24.61 -19.31
CA ILE A 51 -32.29 25.93 -19.84
C ILE A 51 -32.33 25.82 -21.36
N ALA A 52 -33.34 26.43 -21.96
CA ALA A 52 -33.42 26.63 -23.39
C ALA A 52 -32.41 27.71 -23.80
N ALA A 53 -31.55 27.36 -24.76
CA ALA A 53 -30.69 28.31 -25.44
C ALA A 53 -31.54 29.35 -26.18
N ALA A 54 -31.40 30.62 -25.81
CA ALA A 54 -31.91 31.75 -26.56
C ALA A 54 -30.74 32.47 -27.22
N SER A 55 -30.59 32.23 -28.53
CA SER A 55 -29.68 32.95 -29.40
C SER A 55 -30.08 34.43 -29.45
N ILE A 56 -29.24 35.32 -28.93
CA ILE A 56 -29.35 36.75 -29.18
C ILE A 56 -28.39 37.08 -30.32
N VAL A 57 -28.97 37.23 -31.50
CA VAL A 57 -28.38 37.97 -32.61
C VAL A 57 -28.67 39.45 -32.32
N ALA A 58 -27.63 40.26 -32.14
CA ALA A 58 -27.75 41.71 -32.14
C ALA A 58 -26.63 42.32 -32.99
N ALA A 59 -27.07 43.10 -33.97
CA ALA A 59 -26.34 43.57 -35.12
C ALA A 59 -25.35 44.70 -34.81
N SER A 60 -24.28 44.72 -35.60
CA SER A 60 -23.35 45.84 -35.75
C SER A 60 -24.06 47.08 -36.30
N VAL A 61 -23.85 48.23 -35.67
CA VAL A 61 -24.01 49.55 -36.30
C VAL A 61 -22.76 50.38 -36.03
N LEU A 62 -22.07 50.73 -37.13
CA LEU A 62 -20.99 51.71 -37.23
C LEU A 62 -21.59 53.11 -37.45
N ALA A 63 -21.17 54.09 -36.66
CA ALA A 63 -21.09 55.54 -36.97
C ALA A 63 -20.35 56.21 -35.78
N ALA A 64 -19.08 56.63 -35.89
CA ALA A 64 -18.48 57.74 -36.66
C ALA A 64 -18.81 59.16 -36.14
N CYS A 65 -17.73 59.92 -35.87
CA CYS A 65 -17.59 61.36 -35.60
C CYS A 65 -18.03 61.87 -34.21
N GLY A 66 -17.30 62.70 -33.46
CA GLY A 66 -16.03 63.41 -33.65
C GLY A 66 -15.76 64.38 -32.48
N SER A 67 -14.50 64.82 -32.37
CA SER A 67 -13.93 66.01 -31.68
C SER A 67 -14.17 66.24 -30.18
N SER A 68 -13.10 66.21 -29.36
CA SER A 68 -12.29 67.40 -29.03
C SER A 68 -11.24 67.13 -27.93
N ASP A 69 -10.03 67.62 -28.19
CA ASP A 69 -8.83 67.95 -27.38
C ASP A 69 -8.85 67.84 -25.84
N SER A 70 -7.74 67.31 -25.27
CA SER A 70 -6.64 68.15 -24.74
C SER A 70 -5.43 67.31 -24.24
N GLU A 71 -4.28 67.60 -24.87
CA GLU A 71 -2.87 67.70 -24.39
C GLU A 71 -2.31 66.69 -23.35
N GLU A 72 -1.31 65.83 -23.65
CA GLU A 72 0.12 66.02 -24.04
C GLU A 72 1.12 66.06 -22.87
N ALA A 73 2.06 65.09 -22.90
CA ALA A 73 3.51 65.19 -22.65
C ALA A 73 4.04 63.84 -22.12
N ASP A 74 5.17 63.27 -22.53
CA ASP A 74 6.05 63.36 -23.69
C ASP A 74 7.16 62.33 -23.42
N GLY A 75 7.83 61.82 -24.46
CA GLY A 75 9.19 61.28 -24.32
C GLY A 75 9.39 59.77 -24.39
N ALA A 76 9.29 59.21 -25.60
CA ALA A 76 10.24 58.20 -26.08
C ALA A 76 11.15 58.90 -27.11
N PRO A 77 12.39 58.44 -27.37
CA PRO A 77 12.52 57.27 -28.26
C PRO A 77 13.76 56.39 -28.04
N ALA A 78 13.69 55.20 -28.64
CA ALA A 78 14.63 54.71 -29.66
C ALA A 78 15.06 53.26 -29.44
N ALA A 79 14.78 52.48 -30.48
CA ALA A 79 15.28 51.15 -30.73
C ALA A 79 16.81 51.12 -30.81
N VAL A 80 17.40 50.01 -30.37
CA VAL A 80 18.63 49.47 -30.95
C VAL A 80 18.55 47.94 -30.99
N SER A 81 18.84 47.40 -32.16
CA SER A 81 19.16 45.99 -32.40
C SER A 81 20.29 45.52 -31.50
N ALA A 82 20.23 44.25 -31.09
CA ALA A 82 21.41 43.47 -30.74
C ALA A 82 21.27 42.07 -31.35
N THR A 83 21.84 41.92 -32.54
CA THR A 83 22.31 40.65 -33.08
C THR A 83 23.69 40.36 -32.51
N THR A 84 24.05 39.06 -32.47
CA THR A 84 25.43 38.49 -32.50
C THR A 84 26.25 38.74 -31.20
N GLU A 85 26.93 37.79 -30.55
CA GLU A 85 27.72 36.65 -31.04
C GLU A 85 27.88 35.51 -30.01
N ALA A 86 28.08 34.31 -30.56
CA ALA A 86 28.65 33.16 -29.89
C ALA A 86 30.14 33.41 -29.58
N MET A 87 30.60 32.91 -28.44
CA MET A 87 32.01 32.58 -28.24
C MET A 87 32.10 31.14 -27.74
N ALA A 88 32.47 30.28 -28.68
CA ALA A 88 33.10 28.99 -28.45
C ALA A 88 34.57 29.17 -28.83
N ASP A 89 35.46 28.85 -27.90
CA ASP A 89 36.91 28.74 -27.99
C ASP A 89 37.30 27.92 -26.73
N ASP A 90 38.24 26.98 -26.70
CA ASP A 90 39.09 26.38 -27.72
C ASP A 90 39.81 25.18 -27.06
N MET A 91 39.81 24.04 -27.77
CA MET A 91 40.91 23.08 -28.04
C MET A 91 41.74 22.33 -26.97
N ALA A 92 42.18 21.15 -27.48
CA ALA A 92 43.34 20.30 -27.19
C ALA A 92 43.14 19.23 -26.10
N ASP A 93 42.96 17.93 -26.41
CA ASP A 93 43.79 17.01 -27.21
C ASP A 93 45.15 16.78 -26.55
N ASP A 94 45.27 15.65 -25.83
CA ASP A 94 46.56 15.06 -25.45
C ASP A 94 46.38 13.54 -25.34
N GLU A 95 46.69 12.86 -26.44
CA GLU A 95 47.03 11.45 -26.45
C GLU A 95 48.44 11.27 -25.87
N MET A 96 48.58 10.37 -24.89
CA MET A 96 49.87 9.80 -24.50
C MET A 96 49.69 8.30 -24.28
N ALA A 97 50.16 7.53 -25.25
CA ALA A 97 50.60 6.15 -25.09
C ALA A 97 52.08 6.15 -24.67
N ASP A 98 52.44 5.20 -23.82
CA ASP A 98 53.74 4.49 -23.69
C ASP A 98 53.82 3.93 -22.25
N ASP A 99 53.80 2.63 -21.97
CA ASP A 99 54.76 1.52 -22.23
C ASP A 99 55.44 1.11 -20.90
N MET A 100 55.99 -0.11 -20.85
CA MET A 100 56.66 -0.86 -19.74
C MET A 100 55.72 -1.87 -19.04
N ALA A 101 55.65 -3.14 -19.45
CA ALA A 101 56.65 -4.23 -19.45
C ALA A 101 56.90 -4.87 -18.07
N ASP A 102 56.67 -6.19 -18.05
CA ASP A 102 57.28 -7.26 -17.23
C ASP A 102 57.33 -7.13 -15.70
N ASP A 103 56.70 -8.08 -15.01
CA ASP A 103 57.49 -9.11 -14.32
C ASP A 103 56.59 -10.30 -13.89
N ASP A 104 57.02 -11.47 -14.36
CA ASP A 104 56.72 -12.79 -13.83
C ASP A 104 56.99 -12.85 -12.31
N MET A 105 56.28 -13.72 -11.58
CA MET A 105 56.87 -14.73 -10.69
C MET A 105 55.81 -15.77 -10.29
N ALA A 106 55.98 -16.96 -10.86
CA ALA A 106 55.54 -18.21 -10.30
C ALA A 106 56.62 -18.74 -9.35
N ASP A 107 56.21 -19.34 -8.24
CA ASP A 107 56.87 -20.43 -7.49
C ASP A 107 55.81 -20.87 -6.45
N ASP A 108 55.10 -21.99 -6.60
CA ASP A 108 55.56 -23.38 -6.54
C ASP A 108 56.15 -23.73 -5.17
N MET A 109 55.40 -24.50 -4.37
CA MET A 109 55.91 -25.61 -3.57
C MET A 109 54.82 -26.68 -3.42
N ALA A 110 55.09 -27.82 -4.05
CA ALA A 110 54.69 -29.18 -3.69
C ALA A 110 55.00 -29.47 -2.19
N ASP A 111 54.57 -30.53 -1.51
CA ASP A 111 54.34 -31.92 -1.88
C ASP A 111 53.75 -32.63 -0.62
N ASP A 112 53.57 -33.96 -0.68
CA ASP A 112 53.19 -34.91 0.40
C ASP A 112 51.70 -35.32 0.49
N ASP A 113 51.21 -35.90 -0.62
CA ASP A 113 51.12 -37.35 -0.84
C ASP A 113 50.76 -38.35 0.30
N MET A 114 50.04 -39.40 -0.14
CA MET A 114 49.83 -40.75 0.41
C MET A 114 48.65 -41.08 1.37
N ALA A 115 47.54 -41.46 0.73
CA ALA A 115 46.89 -42.80 0.74
C ALA A 115 46.84 -43.68 2.03
N ASP A 116 45.59 -44.01 2.42
CA ASP A 116 44.95 -45.34 2.63
C ASP A 116 45.86 -46.61 2.51
N PRO A 117 45.64 -47.78 3.18
CA PRO A 117 44.39 -48.31 3.77
C PRO A 117 44.52 -49.13 5.07
N THR A 118 43.38 -49.54 5.65
CA THR A 118 42.98 -50.97 5.81
C THR A 118 41.95 -51.18 6.92
N ALA A 119 40.95 -52.01 6.60
CA ALA A 119 39.94 -52.53 7.49
C ALA A 119 40.48 -53.62 8.43
N THR A 120 39.91 -53.75 9.64
CA THR A 120 39.62 -55.00 10.37
C THR A 120 38.91 -54.65 11.70
N THR A 121 37.60 -54.92 11.84
CA THR A 121 36.95 -56.09 12.50
C THR A 121 36.82 -56.02 14.04
N GLU A 122 35.55 -56.10 14.48
CA GLU A 122 35.00 -56.80 15.67
C GLU A 122 34.77 -56.03 17.00
N ALA A 123 33.46 -55.82 17.27
CA ALA A 123 32.65 -56.21 18.44
C ALA A 123 32.99 -55.73 19.88
N MET A 124 31.98 -55.09 20.54
CA MET A 124 31.29 -55.44 21.81
C MET A 124 30.04 -54.52 21.92
N ALA A 125 28.78 -55.01 21.96
CA ALA A 125 27.95 -55.36 23.14
C ALA A 125 27.78 -54.19 24.15
N ASP A 126 26.63 -53.80 24.70
CA ASP A 126 25.26 -54.36 24.83
C ASP A 126 24.33 -53.25 25.42
N ASP A 127 23.05 -53.61 25.60
CA ASP A 127 22.00 -53.04 26.46
C ASP A 127 20.92 -52.12 25.86
N GLU A 128 19.80 -52.81 25.58
CA GLU A 128 18.44 -52.32 25.40
C GLU A 128 17.87 -51.73 26.71
N MET A 129 16.95 -50.76 26.64
CA MET A 129 15.69 -50.83 27.38
C MET A 129 14.60 -50.06 26.65
N ALA A 130 13.46 -50.73 26.54
CA ALA A 130 12.23 -50.30 25.92
C ALA A 130 11.40 -49.40 26.86
N ASP A 131 10.61 -48.53 26.22
CA ASP A 131 9.18 -48.25 26.45
C ASP A 131 8.73 -47.83 27.87
N ASP A 132 8.28 -46.58 27.97
CA ASP A 132 7.12 -46.25 28.81
C ASP A 132 6.40 -45.03 28.22
N GLU A 133 5.26 -45.30 27.59
CA GLU A 133 4.22 -44.31 27.33
C GLU A 133 3.57 -43.87 28.65
N MET A 134 3.45 -42.55 28.86
CA MET A 134 2.18 -41.83 29.05
C MET A 134 2.36 -40.57 29.91
N ALA A 135 1.63 -39.54 29.47
CA ALA A 135 1.25 -38.32 30.18
C ALA A 135 2.31 -37.20 30.25
N ASP A 136 2.19 -36.25 29.33
CA ASP A 136 1.64 -34.95 29.77
C ASP A 136 0.86 -34.29 28.62
N ASP A 137 -0.46 -34.41 28.69
CA ASP A 137 -1.47 -33.82 27.81
C ASP A 137 -1.72 -32.35 28.19
N GLU A 138 -0.75 -31.68 28.82
CA GLU A 138 -0.81 -30.27 29.25
C GLU A 138 0.33 -29.41 28.69
N MET A 139 1.25 -29.97 27.89
CA MET A 139 2.32 -29.20 27.22
C MET A 139 2.01 -28.89 25.74
N ALA A 140 0.84 -29.28 25.25
CA ALA A 140 0.42 -28.99 23.88
C ALA A 140 -0.26 -27.62 23.71
N ASP A 141 -0.70 -26.99 24.81
CA ASP A 141 -1.33 -25.66 24.77
C ASP A 141 -0.29 -24.51 24.87
N ASP A 142 0.89 -24.74 25.46
CA ASP A 142 1.96 -23.73 25.57
C ASP A 142 2.89 -23.67 24.34
N MET A 143 2.79 -24.63 23.41
CA MET A 143 3.58 -24.65 22.17
C MET A 143 2.76 -24.20 20.94
N ALA A 144 1.50 -23.79 21.15
CA ALA A 144 0.66 -23.20 20.11
C ALA A 144 0.89 -21.69 19.95
N ASP A 145 1.56 -21.05 20.90
CA ASP A 145 1.87 -19.60 20.90
C ASP A 145 3.26 -19.27 20.29
N ASP A 146 4.07 -20.29 19.97
CA ASP A 146 5.48 -20.12 19.58
C ASP A 146 5.78 -20.39 18.09
N MET A 147 4.74 -20.43 17.25
CA MET A 147 4.86 -20.58 15.78
C MET A 147 3.87 -19.67 15.03
N ALA A 148 3.67 -18.46 15.52
CA ALA A 148 3.39 -17.34 14.65
C ALA A 148 4.62 -16.43 14.72
N ASP A 149 5.42 -16.42 13.66
CA ASP A 149 6.35 -15.32 13.40
C ASP A 149 5.52 -14.03 13.41
N GLU A 150 5.36 -13.41 14.57
CA GLU A 150 4.75 -12.09 14.67
C GLU A 150 5.73 -11.12 14.02
N VAL A 151 5.45 -10.77 12.76
CA VAL A 151 6.16 -9.69 12.08
C VAL A 151 6.12 -8.46 12.99
N ALA A 152 7.27 -8.08 13.54
CA ALA A 152 7.36 -6.91 14.41
C ALA A 152 6.99 -5.66 13.59
N LEU A 153 5.91 -4.99 13.97
CA LEU A 153 5.42 -3.82 13.26
C LEU A 153 6.24 -2.59 13.64
N ALA A 154 6.55 -1.77 12.63
CA ALA A 154 7.20 -0.48 12.86
C ALA A 154 6.20 0.55 13.41
N GLU A 155 6.70 1.56 14.14
CA GLU A 155 5.86 2.59 14.77
C GLU A 155 4.92 3.27 13.77
N TRP A 156 5.43 3.65 12.60
CA TRP A 156 4.66 4.29 11.52
C TRP A 156 3.52 3.42 10.95
N GLN A 157 3.54 2.11 11.18
CA GLN A 157 2.44 1.21 10.79
C GLN A 157 1.33 1.16 11.85
N THR A 158 1.65 1.49 13.09
CA THR A 158 0.75 1.41 14.26
C THR A 158 0.20 2.76 14.70
N ILE A 159 0.75 3.86 14.19
CA ILE A 159 0.23 5.20 14.47
C ILE A 159 -1.17 5.38 13.87
N THR A 160 -2.06 5.98 14.65
CA THR A 160 -3.44 6.25 14.20
C THR A 160 -3.47 7.41 13.21
N LEU A 161 -4.05 7.14 12.04
CA LEU A 161 -4.39 8.11 11.01
C LEU A 161 -5.91 8.32 10.99
N THR A 162 -6.35 9.42 10.38
CA THR A 162 -7.78 9.66 10.14
C THR A 162 -7.95 10.04 8.67
N ASP A 163 -8.75 9.27 7.94
CA ASP A 163 -9.01 9.54 6.54
C ASP A 163 -9.92 10.76 6.33
N VAL A 164 -10.08 11.14 5.06
CA VAL A 164 -10.90 12.29 4.65
C VAL A 164 -12.39 12.15 5.01
N ASP A 165 -12.87 10.92 5.25
CA ASP A 165 -14.24 10.63 5.68
C ASP A 165 -14.39 10.64 7.21
N GLY A 166 -13.30 10.85 7.95
CA GLY A 166 -13.28 10.87 9.40
C GLY A 166 -13.15 9.50 10.05
N VAL A 167 -12.79 8.47 9.29
CA VAL A 167 -12.54 7.12 9.81
C VAL A 167 -11.11 7.04 10.32
N SER A 168 -10.95 6.67 11.58
CA SER A 168 -9.63 6.40 12.17
C SER A 168 -9.18 4.97 11.84
N PHE A 169 -7.90 4.82 11.51
CA PHE A 169 -7.28 3.53 11.19
C PHE A 169 -5.78 3.56 11.47
N THR A 170 -5.16 2.39 11.56
CA THR A 170 -3.71 2.18 11.47
C THR A 170 -3.41 1.38 10.21
N LEU A 171 -2.16 1.41 9.73
CA LEU A 171 -1.78 0.54 8.59
C LEU A 171 -1.80 -0.94 8.98
N ALA A 172 -1.53 -1.23 10.26
CA ALA A 172 -1.62 -2.56 10.83
C ALA A 172 -3.04 -3.18 10.81
N ASP A 173 -4.08 -2.34 10.77
CA ASP A 173 -5.48 -2.79 10.71
C ASP A 173 -5.79 -3.59 9.42
N PHE A 174 -4.96 -3.44 8.38
CA PHE A 174 -5.12 -4.11 7.10
C PHE A 174 -4.35 -5.43 6.97
N ARG A 175 -3.79 -5.97 8.07
CA ARG A 175 -3.20 -7.32 8.06
C ARG A 175 -4.17 -8.35 7.45
N GLY A 176 -3.63 -9.20 6.60
CA GLY A 176 -4.39 -10.11 5.72
C GLY A 176 -4.59 -9.57 4.31
N THR A 177 -4.35 -8.28 4.07
CA THR A 177 -4.48 -7.63 2.76
C THR A 177 -3.26 -6.76 2.48
N PRO A 178 -2.59 -6.90 1.30
CA PRO A 178 -1.50 -6.00 0.92
C PRO A 178 -1.93 -4.54 0.93
N VAL A 179 -1.04 -3.64 1.35
CA VAL A 179 -1.29 -2.20 1.40
C VAL A 179 -0.24 -1.46 0.58
N PHE A 180 -0.68 -0.68 -0.40
CA PHE A 180 0.16 0.30 -1.08
C PHE A 180 -0.01 1.65 -0.42
N VAL A 181 1.08 2.19 0.13
CA VAL A 181 1.07 3.49 0.81
C VAL A 181 2.01 4.43 0.07
N GLU A 182 1.50 5.60 -0.33
CA GLU A 182 2.33 6.66 -0.91
C GLU A 182 2.15 7.98 -0.17
N THR A 183 3.22 8.76 -0.09
CA THR A 183 3.14 10.12 0.45
C THR A 183 3.12 11.15 -0.68
N PHE A 184 2.33 12.20 -0.50
CA PHE A 184 2.13 13.20 -1.53
C PHE A 184 1.97 14.61 -0.94
N ALA A 185 1.92 15.59 -1.84
CA ALA A 185 1.45 16.93 -1.54
C ALA A 185 0.55 17.43 -2.67
N THR A 186 -0.47 18.20 -2.33
CA THR A 186 -1.48 18.73 -3.26
C THR A 186 -0.90 19.67 -4.31
N TRP A 187 0.21 20.36 -4.00
CA TRP A 187 0.94 21.22 -4.94
C TRP A 187 1.87 20.46 -5.90
N CYS A 188 2.10 19.16 -5.68
CA CYS A 188 3.12 18.40 -6.37
C CYS A 188 2.57 17.77 -7.68
N PRO A 189 3.00 18.24 -8.87
CA PRO A 189 2.48 17.70 -10.14
C PRO A 189 2.87 16.24 -10.39
N LYS A 190 4.10 15.85 -10.05
CA LYS A 190 4.54 14.44 -10.16
C LYS A 190 3.71 13.51 -9.27
N CYS A 191 3.29 14.01 -8.12
CA CYS A 191 2.46 13.26 -7.21
C CYS A 191 1.06 13.06 -7.78
N LYS A 192 0.51 14.08 -8.47
CA LYS A 192 -0.73 13.91 -9.23
C LYS A 192 -0.59 12.84 -10.31
N ASP A 193 0.47 12.87 -11.11
CA ASP A 193 0.69 11.88 -12.16
C ASP A 193 0.80 10.46 -11.57
N GLN A 194 1.50 10.31 -10.44
CA GLN A 194 1.59 9.04 -9.72
C GLN A 194 0.22 8.60 -9.16
N LEU A 195 -0.55 9.50 -8.56
CA LEU A 195 -1.89 9.21 -8.02
C LEU A 195 -2.88 8.78 -9.10
N GLU A 196 -2.75 9.30 -10.34
CA GLU A 196 -3.53 8.83 -11.49
C GLU A 196 -3.23 7.34 -11.78
N ALA A 197 -1.95 6.95 -11.75
CA ALA A 197 -1.54 5.55 -11.91
C ALA A 197 -1.98 4.68 -10.71
N THR A 198 -1.83 5.18 -9.48
CA THR A 198 -2.27 4.49 -8.25
C THR A 198 -3.78 4.26 -8.27
N ASN A 199 -4.59 5.26 -8.66
CA ASN A 199 -6.03 5.12 -8.77
C ASN A 199 -6.42 4.08 -9.82
N ALA A 200 -5.77 4.10 -10.99
CA ALA A 200 -6.01 3.09 -12.02
C ALA A 200 -5.60 1.66 -11.58
N ALA A 201 -4.53 1.52 -10.78
CA ALA A 201 -4.16 0.24 -10.18
C ALA A 201 -5.20 -0.22 -9.14
N ALA A 202 -5.67 0.70 -8.29
CA ALA A 202 -6.68 0.42 -7.29
C ALA A 202 -8.01 -0.07 -7.91
N GLU A 203 -8.46 0.58 -8.98
CA GLU A 203 -9.64 0.15 -9.74
C GLU A 203 -9.50 -1.25 -10.34
N GLN A 204 -8.29 -1.62 -10.81
CA GLN A 204 -8.01 -2.93 -11.38
C GLN A 204 -7.93 -4.03 -10.33
N VAL A 205 -7.30 -3.74 -9.19
CA VAL A 205 -7.03 -4.70 -8.12
C VAL A 205 -8.27 -4.91 -7.23
N GLY A 206 -9.09 -3.87 -7.05
CA GLY A 206 -10.26 -3.92 -6.17
C GLY A 206 -9.89 -4.32 -4.74
N ASP A 207 -10.70 -5.19 -4.12
CA ASP A 207 -10.55 -5.57 -2.71
C ASP A 207 -9.33 -6.47 -2.41
N GLN A 208 -8.50 -6.80 -3.42
CA GLN A 208 -7.31 -7.63 -3.22
C GLN A 208 -6.14 -6.87 -2.59
N ALA A 209 -6.15 -5.53 -2.60
CA ALA A 209 -5.17 -4.69 -1.93
C ALA A 209 -5.82 -3.36 -1.48
N VAL A 210 -5.21 -2.69 -0.50
CA VAL A 210 -5.65 -1.37 -0.01
C VAL A 210 -4.68 -0.31 -0.52
N PHE A 211 -5.22 0.79 -1.05
CA PHE A 211 -4.42 1.91 -1.58
C PHE A 211 -4.65 3.14 -0.72
N ILE A 212 -3.56 3.69 -0.17
CA ILE A 212 -3.61 4.80 0.78
C ILE A 212 -2.62 5.88 0.35
N ALA A 213 -3.12 7.08 0.11
CA ALA A 213 -2.33 8.27 -0.14
C ALA A 213 -2.37 9.18 1.10
N VAL A 214 -1.19 9.46 1.68
CA VAL A 214 -1.07 10.31 2.87
C VAL A 214 -0.38 11.63 2.54
N SER A 215 -1.06 12.75 2.82
CA SER A 215 -0.47 14.08 2.59
C SER A 215 0.57 14.40 3.65
N VAL A 216 1.75 14.84 3.22
CA VAL A 216 2.81 15.34 4.13
C VAL A 216 2.57 16.78 4.58
N GLU A 217 1.56 17.46 4.02
CA GLU A 217 1.20 18.82 4.35
C GLU A 217 0.38 18.87 5.65
N THR A 218 1.07 18.69 6.79
CA THR A 218 0.48 18.58 8.14
C THR A 218 -0.42 19.75 8.58
N GLY A 219 -0.41 20.87 7.83
CA GLY A 219 -1.27 22.03 8.05
C GLY A 219 -2.59 22.01 7.28
N LEU A 220 -2.81 21.05 6.36
CA LEU A 220 -4.07 20.89 5.65
C LEU A 220 -5.13 20.25 6.53
N SER A 221 -6.39 20.59 6.28
CA SER A 221 -7.51 19.84 6.83
C SER A 221 -7.81 18.60 5.97
N ASN A 222 -8.48 17.62 6.56
CA ASN A 222 -9.03 16.49 5.81
C ASN A 222 -9.98 16.94 4.68
N GLY A 223 -10.68 18.06 4.87
CA GLY A 223 -11.53 18.64 3.83
C GLY A 223 -10.75 19.14 2.61
N ASP A 224 -9.60 19.79 2.81
CA ASP A 224 -8.76 20.27 1.70
C ASP A 224 -8.24 19.11 0.84
N VAL A 225 -7.85 18.00 1.49
CA VAL A 225 -7.41 16.80 0.78
C VAL A 225 -8.58 16.06 0.12
N ALA A 226 -9.76 16.05 0.74
CA ALA A 226 -10.98 15.50 0.13
C ALA A 226 -11.33 16.25 -1.18
N ASP A 227 -11.29 17.58 -1.13
CA ASP A 227 -11.55 18.44 -2.30
C ASP A 227 -10.51 18.21 -3.40
N TYR A 228 -9.24 18.04 -3.03
CA TYR A 228 -8.17 17.67 -3.98
C TYR A 228 -8.45 16.32 -4.66
N ALA A 229 -8.79 15.29 -3.89
CA ALA A 229 -9.09 13.96 -4.44
C ALA A 229 -10.28 14.01 -5.40
N ALA A 230 -11.38 14.65 -4.99
CA ALA A 230 -12.58 14.82 -5.79
C ALA A 230 -12.33 15.64 -7.07
N ALA A 231 -11.54 16.72 -6.99
CA ALA A 231 -11.23 17.57 -8.13
C ALA A 231 -10.40 16.84 -9.21
N ASN A 232 -9.65 15.80 -8.83
CA ASN A 232 -8.84 15.00 -9.74
C ASN A 232 -9.48 13.64 -10.10
N GLY A 233 -10.62 13.28 -9.52
CA GLY A 233 -11.31 12.02 -9.80
C GLY A 233 -10.64 10.79 -9.19
N PHE A 234 -9.99 10.95 -8.03
CA PHE A 234 -9.36 9.86 -7.31
C PHE A 234 -10.38 9.17 -6.38
N ASP A 235 -11.21 8.30 -6.96
CA ASP A 235 -12.33 7.65 -6.27
C ASP A 235 -11.97 6.28 -5.67
N ALA A 236 -10.84 5.69 -6.07
CA ALA A 236 -10.43 4.33 -5.65
C ALA A 236 -9.30 4.31 -4.60
N VAL A 237 -8.78 5.47 -4.21
CA VAL A 237 -7.68 5.60 -3.23
C VAL A 237 -8.21 6.22 -1.94
N ARG A 238 -7.83 5.67 -0.78
CA ARG A 238 -8.10 6.29 0.51
C ARG A 238 -7.11 7.42 0.76
N PHE A 239 -7.61 8.60 1.12
CA PHE A 239 -6.77 9.76 1.43
C PHE A 239 -6.75 10.09 2.92
N ALA A 240 -5.61 10.52 3.43
CA ALA A 240 -5.46 11.06 4.78
C ALA A 240 -4.43 12.20 4.83
N VAL A 241 -4.40 12.94 5.94
CA VAL A 241 -3.36 13.94 6.23
C VAL A 241 -2.50 13.43 7.38
N LEU A 242 -1.18 13.44 7.23
CA LEU A 242 -0.28 13.12 8.34
C LEU A 242 -0.34 14.21 9.40
N THR A 243 -0.40 13.81 10.66
CA THR A 243 -0.07 14.71 11.77
C THR A 243 1.45 14.93 11.81
N PRO A 244 1.94 15.98 12.50
CA PRO A 244 3.39 16.15 12.69
C PRO A 244 4.07 14.94 13.34
N GLU A 245 3.37 14.27 14.26
CA GLU A 245 3.82 13.03 14.91
C GLU A 245 3.89 11.86 13.92
N ALA A 246 2.85 11.66 13.11
CA ALA A 246 2.84 10.62 12.09
C ALA A 246 3.89 10.84 11.00
N LEU A 247 4.11 12.09 10.58
CA LEU A 247 5.18 12.42 9.64
C LEU A 247 6.56 12.10 10.22
N ALA A 248 6.79 12.38 11.51
CA ALA A 248 8.04 12.02 12.19
C ALA A 248 8.24 10.50 12.23
N ALA A 249 7.22 9.73 12.57
CA ALA A 249 7.27 8.26 12.55
C ALA A 249 7.55 7.71 11.15
N PHE A 250 6.93 8.26 10.10
CA PHE A 250 7.20 7.89 8.72
C PHE A 250 8.66 8.17 8.33
N VAL A 251 9.21 9.32 8.71
CA VAL A 251 10.61 9.66 8.43
C VAL A 251 11.58 8.77 9.20
N ASP A 252 11.26 8.41 10.44
CA ASP A 252 12.08 7.50 11.24
C ASP A 252 12.12 6.09 10.63
N GLY A 253 10.96 5.57 10.22
CA GLY A 253 10.84 4.20 9.69
C GLY A 253 11.21 4.03 8.22
N LEU A 254 10.97 5.05 7.38
CA LEU A 254 11.14 4.98 5.92
C LEU A 254 12.24 5.91 5.39
N GLY A 255 12.84 6.72 6.26
CA GLY A 255 13.85 7.70 5.91
C GLY A 255 13.30 9.03 5.37
N GLN A 256 14.20 9.99 5.19
CA GLN A 256 13.84 11.38 4.83
C GLN A 256 13.11 11.50 3.49
N SER A 257 13.33 10.57 2.56
CA SER A 257 12.65 10.57 1.26
C SER A 257 11.14 10.40 1.38
N ALA A 258 10.63 9.79 2.44
CA ALA A 258 9.19 9.68 2.70
C ALA A 258 8.52 11.05 2.91
N ALA A 259 9.28 12.08 3.28
CA ALA A 259 8.79 13.46 3.43
C ALA A 259 9.12 14.35 2.21
N ASN A 260 9.52 13.77 1.07
CA ASN A 260 9.91 14.48 -0.14
C ASN A 260 8.95 14.18 -1.31
N PRO A 261 7.80 14.87 -1.43
CA PRO A 261 6.79 14.59 -2.45
C PRO A 261 7.33 14.56 -3.90
N PRO A 262 8.23 15.46 -4.34
CA PRO A 262 8.80 15.42 -5.69
C PRO A 262 9.54 14.12 -6.07
N SER A 263 9.90 13.29 -5.07
CA SER A 263 10.48 11.96 -5.28
C SER A 263 9.45 10.84 -5.45
N THR A 264 8.14 11.16 -5.34
CA THR A 264 7.01 10.22 -5.44
C THR A 264 7.23 8.95 -4.61
N PRO A 265 7.44 9.11 -3.28
CA PRO A 265 7.79 8.02 -2.38
C PRO A 265 6.60 7.11 -2.08
N LYS A 266 6.83 5.80 -2.08
CA LYS A 266 5.84 4.79 -1.69
C LYS A 266 6.48 3.55 -1.08
N VAL A 267 5.66 2.76 -0.42
CA VAL A 267 6.03 1.48 0.17
C VAL A 267 4.86 0.50 0.00
N VAL A 268 5.19 -0.78 -0.16
CA VAL A 268 4.20 -1.86 -0.11
C VAL A 268 4.37 -2.59 1.21
N ILE A 269 3.26 -2.79 1.91
CA ILE A 269 3.15 -3.68 3.06
C ILE A 269 2.48 -4.96 2.57
N ASP A 270 3.10 -6.12 2.82
CA ASP A 270 2.51 -7.39 2.42
C ASP A 270 1.32 -7.80 3.31
N ALA A 271 0.66 -8.91 2.97
CA ALA A 271 -0.49 -9.40 3.72
C ALA A 271 -0.13 -9.84 5.16
N MET A 272 1.14 -10.10 5.48
CA MET A 272 1.59 -10.44 6.84
C MET A 272 1.87 -9.19 7.69
N GLY A 273 1.88 -8.00 7.05
CA GLY A 273 2.24 -6.74 7.69
C GLY A 273 3.74 -6.42 7.61
N ALA A 274 4.51 -7.14 6.80
CA ALA A 274 5.91 -6.80 6.57
C ALA A 274 5.99 -5.66 5.54
N ALA A 275 6.63 -4.56 5.92
CA ALA A 275 6.86 -3.46 5.01
C ALA A 275 8.11 -3.71 4.15
N GLY A 276 7.98 -3.47 2.84
CA GLY A 276 9.10 -3.42 1.93
C GLY A 276 9.94 -2.15 2.08
N GLU A 277 10.96 -2.02 1.24
CA GLU A 277 11.76 -0.80 1.14
C GLU A 277 10.95 0.34 0.49
N LEU A 278 11.23 1.58 0.90
CA LEU A 278 10.67 2.76 0.26
C LEU A 278 11.19 2.87 -1.19
N SER A 279 10.28 2.88 -2.17
CA SER A 279 10.61 3.18 -3.56
C SER A 279 10.30 4.64 -3.91
N THR A 280 11.02 5.17 -4.91
CA THR A 280 10.88 6.56 -5.42
C THR A 280 10.83 6.55 -6.95
N GLY A 281 10.47 7.67 -7.58
CA GLY A 281 10.28 7.77 -9.02
C GLY A 281 8.86 7.43 -9.45
N PHE A 282 8.52 7.46 -10.74
CA PHE A 282 7.17 7.13 -11.21
C PHE A 282 6.99 5.62 -11.36
N GLU A 283 5.84 5.09 -10.99
CA GLU A 283 5.44 3.69 -11.20
C GLU A 283 4.11 3.64 -11.95
N SER A 284 4.06 2.83 -13.01
CA SER A 284 2.84 2.63 -13.79
C SER A 284 1.79 1.86 -13.01
N ALA A 285 0.54 1.90 -13.48
CA ALA A 285 -0.53 1.13 -12.85
C ALA A 285 -0.20 -0.38 -12.88
N GLU A 286 0.35 -0.87 -13.99
CA GLU A 286 0.74 -2.26 -14.17
C GLU A 286 1.85 -2.69 -13.21
N ASP A 287 2.86 -1.85 -13.00
CA ASP A 287 3.94 -2.12 -12.04
C ASP A 287 3.39 -2.20 -10.61
N ILE A 288 2.47 -1.29 -10.26
CA ILE A 288 1.82 -1.28 -8.96
C ILE A 288 0.98 -2.55 -8.76
N VAL A 289 0.17 -2.94 -9.75
CA VAL A 289 -0.62 -4.18 -9.72
C VAL A 289 0.30 -5.38 -9.52
N ALA A 290 1.40 -5.48 -10.27
CA ALA A 290 2.32 -6.60 -10.16
C ALA A 290 2.92 -6.72 -8.75
N LYS A 291 3.30 -5.59 -8.14
CA LYS A 291 3.85 -5.56 -6.78
C LYS A 291 2.84 -6.00 -5.71
N VAL A 292 1.63 -5.47 -5.73
CA VAL A 292 0.63 -5.76 -4.68
C VAL A 292 0.02 -7.14 -4.82
N THR A 293 0.06 -7.75 -6.01
CA THR A 293 -0.46 -9.10 -6.26
C THR A 293 0.61 -10.20 -6.26
N GLY A 294 1.89 -9.83 -6.07
CA GLY A 294 3.00 -10.79 -6.04
C GLY A 294 3.33 -11.42 -7.40
N GLN A 295 3.08 -10.70 -8.50
CA GLN A 295 3.37 -11.15 -9.88
C GLN A 295 4.77 -10.77 -10.38
N VAL A 296 5.71 -10.47 -9.47
CA VAL A 296 7.06 -10.01 -9.80
C VAL A 296 8.04 -11.18 -9.94
#